data_AF-A0A536D1W1-F1
#
_entry.id   AF-A0A536D1W1-F1
#
_cell.length_a   1.000
_cell.length_b   1.000
_cell.length_c   1.000
_cell.angle_alpha   90.00
_cell.angle_beta   90.00
_cell.angle_gamma   90.00
#
_symmetry.space_group_name_H-M   'P 1'
#
loop_
_entity.id
_entity.type
_entity.pdbx_description
1 polymer ?
#
loop_
_entity_poly.entity_id
_entity_poly.type
_entity_poly.pdbx_seq_one_letter_code
_entity_poly.pdbx_strand_id
1 'polypeptide(L)'
;MRASLSRLASLDEPRPRERIPWVELSCLPCGEVAGYIEDRRVVRSVYQGGIRLERGRPCCGRCGGLLLSGNRGVATSRNGIG
;
A
#
# COMPACT_ATOMS: atom_id res chain seq x y z
N MET A 1 24.72 -32.30 35.04
CA MET A 1 24.59 -30.91 34.55
C MET A 1 23.97 -30.92 33.16
N ARG A 2 22.66 -30.66 33.04
CA ARG A 2 21.97 -30.49 31.74
C ARG A 2 21.39 -29.08 31.72
N ALA A 3 22.24 -28.10 31.38
CA ALA A 3 21.81 -26.73 31.18
C ALA A 3 21.23 -26.59 29.77
N SER A 4 19.90 -26.40 29.72
CA SER A 4 19.25 -25.36 28.91
C SER A 4 19.40 -25.42 27.39
N LEU A 5 18.74 -26.39 26.77
CA LEU A 5 18.38 -26.33 25.33
C LEU A 5 17.11 -25.50 25.05
N SER A 6 16.47 -24.96 26.09
CA SER A 6 15.15 -24.32 26.00
C SER A 6 15.14 -22.92 25.36
N ARG A 7 16.29 -22.36 24.96
CA ARG A 7 16.41 -20.96 24.50
C ARG A 7 16.34 -20.77 22.98
N LEU A 8 16.35 -21.85 22.20
CA LEU A 8 16.32 -21.78 20.73
C LEU A 8 14.91 -21.94 20.13
N ALA A 9 13.92 -22.34 20.92
CA ALA A 9 12.56 -22.57 20.43
C ALA A 9 11.72 -21.28 20.26
N SER A 10 12.20 -20.12 20.72
CA SER A 10 11.45 -18.86 20.70
C SER A 10 11.71 -17.96 19.50
N LEU A 11 12.49 -18.40 18.51
CA LEU A 11 12.75 -17.63 17.27
C LEU A 11 11.81 -18.02 16.11
N ASP A 12 10.97 -19.03 16.30
CA ASP A 12 10.03 -19.53 15.29
C ASP A 12 8.58 -19.12 15.60
N GLU A 13 8.39 -18.00 16.28
CA GLU A 13 7.06 -17.39 16.29
C GLU A 13 6.83 -16.82 14.90
N PRO A 14 5.85 -17.32 14.12
CA PRO A 14 5.62 -16.82 12.78
C PRO A 14 5.25 -15.35 12.92
N ARG A 15 6.19 -14.46 12.59
CA ARG A 15 5.93 -13.02 12.56
C ARG A 15 4.62 -12.84 11.80
N PRO A 16 3.65 -12.08 12.35
CA PRO A 16 2.38 -11.87 11.66
C PRO A 16 2.71 -11.42 10.24
N ARG A 17 2.30 -12.23 9.25
CA ARG A 17 2.54 -11.94 7.83
C ARG A 17 1.99 -10.54 7.62
N GLU A 18 2.83 -9.61 7.19
CA GLU A 18 2.44 -8.22 7.00
C GLU A 18 1.22 -8.20 6.07
N ARG A 19 0.11 -7.58 6.50
CA ARG A 19 -1.12 -7.51 5.71
C ARG A 19 -1.37 -6.05 5.39
N ILE A 20 -1.11 -5.68 4.15
CA ILE A 20 -1.19 -4.30 3.68
C ILE A 20 -2.49 -4.14 2.90
N PRO A 21 -3.58 -3.64 3.51
CA PRO A 21 -4.76 -3.26 2.75
C PRO A 21 -4.41 -2.16 1.76
N TRP A 22 -4.85 -2.34 0.52
CA TRP A 22 -4.63 -1.37 -0.54
C TRP A 22 -5.91 -1.05 -1.30
N VAL A 23 -5.96 0.15 -1.86
CA VAL A 23 -7.03 0.64 -2.74
C VAL A 23 -6.42 1.35 -3.94
N GLU A 24 -6.82 0.96 -5.14
CA GLU A 24 -6.44 1.60 -6.40
C GLU A 24 -7.10 2.98 -6.55
N LEU A 25 -6.33 3.95 -7.05
CA LEU A 25 -6.77 5.29 -7.38
C LEU A 25 -6.65 5.51 -8.89
N SER A 26 -7.79 5.60 -9.57
CA SER A 26 -7.87 5.88 -11.00
C SER A 26 -8.36 7.29 -11.25
N CYS A 27 -7.83 7.93 -12.28
CA CYS A 27 -8.24 9.27 -12.67
C CYS A 27 -9.39 9.18 -13.68
N LEU A 28 -10.58 9.66 -13.31
CA LEU A 28 -11.74 9.61 -14.19
C LEU A 28 -11.52 10.37 -15.52
N PRO A 29 -10.97 11.60 -15.52
CA PRO A 29 -10.67 12.29 -16.79
C PRO A 29 -9.56 11.65 -17.64
N CYS A 30 -8.54 11.06 -17.02
CA CYS A 30 -7.41 10.48 -17.77
C CYS A 30 -7.62 9.02 -18.17
N GLY A 31 -8.52 8.29 -17.51
CA GLY A 31 -8.75 6.86 -17.73
C GLY A 31 -7.68 5.93 -17.17
N GLU A 32 -6.62 6.47 -16.55
CA GLU A 32 -5.45 5.71 -16.11
C GLU A 32 -5.38 5.58 -14.58
N VAL A 33 -4.68 4.53 -14.12
CA VAL A 33 -4.35 4.35 -12.69
C VAL A 33 -3.26 5.35 -12.30
N ALA A 34 -3.55 6.19 -11.30
CA ALA A 34 -2.61 7.17 -10.77
C ALA A 34 -1.74 6.59 -9.65
N GLY A 35 -2.27 5.63 -8.89
CA GLY A 35 -1.57 5.03 -7.75
C GLY A 35 -2.47 4.23 -6.83
N TYR A 36 -2.00 4.00 -5.60
CA TYR A 36 -2.65 3.19 -4.59
C TYR A 36 -2.57 3.87 -3.22
N ILE A 37 -3.61 3.69 -2.40
CA ILE A 37 -3.58 3.95 -0.97
C ILE A 37 -3.24 2.65 -0.27
N GLU A 38 -2.11 2.60 0.43
CA GLU A 38 -1.64 1.48 1.25
C GLU A 38 -1.82 1.81 2.73
N ASP A 39 -2.21 0.84 3.55
CA ASP A 39 -2.37 0.99 5.01
C ASP A 39 -3.21 2.20 5.45
N ARG A 40 -4.15 2.62 4.60
CA ARG A 40 -5.00 3.81 4.77
C ARG A 40 -4.23 5.13 4.92
N ARG A 41 -2.93 5.17 4.65
CA ARG A 41 -2.06 6.33 4.96
C ARG A 41 -1.03 6.62 3.90
N VAL A 42 -0.43 5.59 3.30
CA VAL A 42 0.65 5.76 2.34
C VAL A 42 0.03 5.84 0.95
N VAL A 43 0.33 6.91 0.23
CA VAL A 43 -0.09 7.05 -1.17
C VAL A 43 1.11 6.73 -2.05
N ARG A 44 1.01 5.65 -2.82
CA ARG A 44 2.03 5.25 -3.78
C ARG A 44 1.56 5.56 -5.19
N SER A 45 2.24 6.46 -5.88
CA SER A 45 1.97 6.76 -7.29
C SER A 45 2.58 5.70 -8.23
N VAL A 46 1.90 5.33 -9.31
CA VAL A 46 2.44 4.41 -10.33
C VAL A 46 3.59 5.05 -11.11
N TYR A 47 3.51 6.35 -11.34
CA TYR A 47 4.54 7.15 -12.01
C TYR A 47 4.86 8.40 -11.18
N GLN A 48 6.04 8.97 -11.37
CA GLN A 48 6.49 10.13 -10.60
C GLN A 48 5.50 11.30 -10.75
N GLY A 49 5.02 11.80 -9.61
CA GLY A 49 4.05 12.90 -9.60
C GLY A 49 2.66 12.53 -10.08
N GLY A 50 2.31 11.24 -10.20
CA GLY A 50 0.97 10.81 -10.64
C GLY A 50 -0.15 11.12 -9.64
N ILE A 51 0.21 11.31 -8.37
CA ILE A 51 -0.72 11.79 -7.34
C ILE A 51 -0.14 13.04 -6.71
N ARG A 52 -0.98 14.07 -6.60
CA ARG A 52 -0.70 15.29 -5.84
C ARG A 52 -1.67 15.40 -4.67
N LEU A 53 -1.23 16.05 -3.59
CA LEU A 53 -2.08 16.36 -2.46
C LEU A 53 -2.50 17.83 -2.53
N GLU A 54 -3.77 18.08 -2.82
CA GLU A 54 -4.34 19.42 -2.77
C GLU A 54 -5.33 19.51 -1.61
N ARG A 55 -5.07 20.44 -0.68
CA ARG A 55 -5.92 20.66 0.52
C ARG A 55 -6.17 19.37 1.31
N GLY A 56 -5.17 18.49 1.38
CA GLY A 56 -5.25 17.20 2.07
C GLY A 56 -6.01 16.11 1.31
N ARG A 57 -6.40 16.33 0.04
CA ARG A 57 -7.06 15.33 -0.80
C ARG A 57 -6.15 14.89 -1.96
N PRO A 58 -6.09 13.59 -2.27
CA PRO A 58 -5.34 13.10 -3.43
C PRO A 58 -6.07 13.47 -4.73
N CYS A 59 -5.33 14.06 -5.66
CA CYS A 59 -5.78 14.42 -7.01
C CYS A 59 -4.78 13.91 -8.06
N CYS A 60 -5.24 13.79 -9.31
CA CYS A 60 -4.39 13.35 -10.40
C CYS A 60 -3.31 14.40 -10.67
N GLY A 61 -2.04 14.02 -10.61
CA GLY A 61 -0.97 14.95 -10.86
C GLY A 61 -0.75 15.32 -12.32
N ARG A 62 -1.42 14.63 -13.26
CA ARG A 62 -1.42 14.96 -14.70
C ARG A 62 -2.42 16.05 -15.06
N CYS A 63 -3.68 15.90 -14.66
CA CYS A 63 -4.77 16.79 -15.07
C CYS A 63 -5.41 17.59 -13.91
N GLY A 64 -4.99 17.37 -12.66
CA GLY A 64 -5.62 17.96 -11.47
C GLY A 64 -6.98 17.35 -11.12
N GLY A 65 -7.46 16.38 -11.90
CA GLY A 65 -8.78 15.78 -11.73
C GLY A 65 -8.92 14.93 -10.48
N LEU A 66 -10.17 14.66 -10.12
CA LEU A 66 -10.53 13.78 -9.01
C LEU A 66 -10.02 12.36 -9.25
N LEU A 67 -9.48 11.73 -8.20
CA LEU A 67 -9.16 10.31 -8.19
C LEU A 67 -10.32 9.53 -7.57
N LEU A 68 -10.74 8.48 -8.26
CA LEU A 68 -11.76 7.54 -7.79
C LEU A 68 -11.08 6.32 -7.18
N SER A 69 -11.62 5.85 -6.06
CA SER A 69 -11.24 4.56 -5.48
C SER A 69 -11.87 3.43 -6.30
N GLY A 70 -11.04 2.53 -6.81
CA GLY A 70 -11.46 1.37 -7.61
C GLY A 70 -11.22 0.05 -6.88
N ASN A 71 -10.40 -0.79 -7.49
CA ASN A 71 -10.02 -2.09 -6.95
C ASN A 71 -9.41 -2.00 -5.56
N ARG A 72 -9.59 -3.05 -4.76
CA ARG A 72 -9.02 -3.14 -3.41
C ARG A 72 -8.63 -4.56 -3.08
N GLY A 73 -7.63 -4.69 -2.21
CA GLY A 73 -7.13 -5.99 -1.80
C GLY A 73 -6.30 -5.91 -0.53
N VAL A 74 -5.66 -7.03 -0.22
CA VAL A 74 -4.70 -7.14 0.88
C VAL A 74 -3.47 -7.85 0.35
N ALA A 75 -2.33 -7.18 0.36
CA ALA A 75 -1.06 -7.75 -0.05
C ALA A 75 -0.29 -8.27 1.17
N THR A 76 0.56 -9.28 0.97
CA THR A 76 1.50 -9.79 1.99
C THR A 76 2.84 -9.07 1.98
N SER A 77 3.05 -8.16 1.03
CA SER A 77 4.21 -7.27 0.89
C SER A 77 3.83 -6.09 -0.01
N ARG A 78 4.53 -4.95 0.09
CA ARG A 78 4.27 -3.78 -0.78
C ARG A 78 4.53 -4.06 -2.27
N ASN A 79 5.38 -5.03 -2.59
CA ASN A 79 5.62 -5.45 -3.97
C ASN A 79 4.46 -6.26 -4.56
N GLY A 80 3.53 -6.75 -3.73
CA GLY A 80 2.34 -7.47 -4.17
C GLY A 80 1.11 -6.58 -4.38
N ILE A 81 1.29 -5.26 -4.41
CA ILE A 81 0.22 -4.28 -4.66
C ILE A 81 0.33 -3.83 -6.12
N GLY A 82 -0.67 -4.17 -6.94
CA GLY A 82 -0.76 -3.73 -8.34
C GLY A 82 0.27 -4.40 -9.25
#